data_AF-A0A662V5T4-F1
#
_entry.id   AF-A0A662V5T4-F1
#
_cell.length_a   1.000
_cell.length_b   1.000
_cell.length_c   1.000
_cell.angle_alpha   90.00
_cell.angle_beta   90.00
_cell.angle_gamma   90.00
#
_symmetry.space_group_name_H-M   'P 1'
#
loop_
_entity.id
_entity.type
_entity.pdbx_description
1 polymer ?
#
loop_
_entity_poly.entity_id
_entity_poly.type
_entity_poly.pdbx_seq_one_letter_code
_entity_poly.pdbx_strand_id
1 'polypeptide(L)' 'QLIRRLYGKYILPKSKHVEERLKEIESGKYEEELNKLMVTPIEKLKKLYSERKIET' A
#
# COMPACT_ATOMS: atom_id res chain seq x y z
N GLN A 1 -15.96 7.64 -23.63
CA GLN A 1 -15.03 7.53 -22.49
C GLN A 1 -13.55 7.81 -22.82
N LEU A 2 -13.20 8.23 -24.05
CA LEU A 2 -11.81 8.52 -24.44
C LEU A 2 -11.25 9.82 -23.82
N ILE A 3 -12.07 10.88 -23.81
CA ILE A 3 -11.69 12.22 -23.35
C ILE A 3 -11.25 12.20 -21.88
N ARG A 4 -11.96 11.47 -21.01
CA ARG A 4 -11.63 11.34 -19.58
C ARG A 4 -10.26 10.67 -19.35
N ARG A 5 -9.91 9.67 -20.18
CA ARG A 5 -8.61 8.99 -20.10
C ARG A 5 -7.46 9.89 -20.55
N LEU A 6 -7.63 10.64 -21.64
CA LEU A 6 -6.63 11.61 -22.08
C LEU A 6 -6.42 12.71 -21.03
N TYR A 7 -7.51 13.26 -20.48
CA TYR A 7 -7.46 14.30 -19.46
C TYR A 7 -6.70 13.84 -18.21
N GLY A 8 -7.02 12.65 -17.69
CA GLY A 8 -6.32 12.09 -16.53
C GLY A 8 -4.83 11.85 -16.76
N LYS A 9 -4.44 11.42 -17.97
CA LYS A 9 -3.04 11.09 -18.29
C LYS A 9 -2.16 12.32 -18.51
N TYR A 10 -2.69 13.36 -19.14
CA TYR A 10 -1.87 14.47 -19.65
C TYR A 10 -2.16 15.84 -19.03
N ILE A 11 -3.35 16.05 -18.46
CA ILE A 11 -3.79 17.37 -17.99
C ILE A 11 -3.83 17.44 -16.46
N LEU A 12 -4.17 16.33 -15.78
CA LEU A 12 -4.27 16.30 -14.33
C LEU A 12 -2.87 16.42 -13.67
N PRO A 13 -2.70 17.25 -12.63
CA PRO A 13 -1.45 17.31 -11.88
C PRO A 13 -1.16 15.95 -11.23
N LYS A 14 0.14 15.64 -11.08
CA LYS A 14 0.56 14.44 -10.36
C LYS A 14 0.02 14.49 -8.92
N SER A 15 -0.51 13.36 -8.47
CA SER A 15 -1.00 13.22 -7.10
C SER A 15 0.19 13.22 -6.14
N LYS A 16 0.22 14.18 -5.22
CA LYS A 16 1.25 14.27 -4.18
C LYS A 16 1.32 13.01 -3.32
N HIS A 17 0.17 12.38 -3.06
CA HIS A 17 0.11 11.13 -2.31
C HIS A 17 0.93 10.02 -2.99
N VAL A 18 0.96 9.96 -4.33
CA VAL A 18 1.74 8.92 -5.03
C VAL A 18 3.23 9.13 -4.83
N GLU A 19 3.71 10.37 -4.85
CA GLU A 19 5.11 10.70 -4.59
C GLU A 19 5.50 10.42 -3.14
N GLU A 20 4.63 10.73 -2.18
CA GLU A 20 4.82 10.40 -0.78
C GLU A 20 4.91 8.88 -0.56
N ARG A 21 3.99 8.11 -1.15
CA ARG A 21 4.03 6.64 -1.09
C ARG A 21 5.30 6.07 -1.72
N LEU A 22 5.75 6.63 -2.84
CA LEU A 22 7.00 6.20 -3.47
C LEU A 22 8.19 6.41 -2.52
N LYS A 23 8.27 7.56 -1.86
CA LYS A 23 9.32 7.84 -0.86
C LYS A 23 9.24 6.90 0.35
N GLU A 24 8.04 6.56 0.83
CA GLU A 24 7.88 5.59 1.92
C GLU A 24 8.36 4.19 1.54
N ILE A 25 8.17 3.79 0.28
CA ILE A 25 8.68 2.51 -0.25
C ILE A 25 10.19 2.57 -0.38
N GLU A 26 10.74 3.63 -1.00
CA GLU A 26 12.18 3.82 -1.20
C GLU A 26 12.94 3.95 0.13
N SER A 27 12.33 4.51 1.17
CA SER A 27 12.93 4.60 2.51
C SER A 27 12.90 3.29 3.29
N GLY A 28 12.32 2.23 2.74
CA GLY A 28 12.21 0.93 3.40
C GLY A 28 11.28 0.93 4.62
N LYS A 29 10.38 1.93 4.74
CA LYS A 29 9.51 2.13 5.92
C LYS A 29 8.75 0.87 6.35
N TYR A 30 8.44 0.00 5.40
CA TYR A 30 7.65 -1.22 5.62
C TYR A 30 8.48 -2.52 5.52
N GLU A 31 9.77 -2.45 5.18
CA GLU A 31 10.59 -3.65 4.96
C GLU A 31 10.68 -4.52 6.21
N GLU A 32 10.92 -3.93 7.38
CA GLU A 32 11.02 -4.69 8.63
C GLU A 32 9.71 -5.40 8.99
N GLU A 33 8.57 -4.72 8.82
CA GLU A 33 7.25 -5.28 9.14
C GLU A 33 6.87 -6.38 8.14
N LEU A 34 7.14 -6.17 6.85
CA LEU A 34 6.95 -7.18 5.81
C LEU A 34 7.82 -8.41 6.06
N ASN A 35 9.09 -8.23 6.40
CA ASN A 35 9.99 -9.33 6.73
C ASN A 35 9.50 -10.13 7.95
N LYS A 36 9.03 -9.45 8.99
CA LYS A 36 8.41 -10.11 10.15
C LYS A 36 7.20 -10.95 9.73
N LEU A 37 6.32 -10.42 8.87
CA LEU A 37 5.16 -11.14 8.36
C LEU A 37 5.55 -12.35 7.50
N MET A 38 6.56 -12.21 6.63
CA MET A 38 7.03 -13.29 5.76
C MET A 38 7.58 -14.50 6.53
N VAL A 39 8.25 -14.26 7.66
CA VAL A 39 8.85 -15.33 8.50
C VAL A 39 7.84 -15.89 9.53
N THR A 40 6.69 -15.24 9.70
CA THR A 40 5.69 -15.66 10.69
C THR A 40 5.01 -16.97 10.29
N PRO A 41 4.90 -17.97 11.19
CA PRO A 41 4.18 -19.21 10.92
C PRO A 41 2.69 -19.00 10.61
N ILE A 42 2.13 -19.86 9.77
CA ILE A 42 0.77 -19.72 9.24
C ILE A 42 -0.31 -19.70 10.33
N GLU A 43 -0.11 -20.42 11.44
CA GLU A 43 -1.03 -20.45 12.57
C GLU A 43 -1.11 -19.08 13.28
N LYS A 44 0.03 -18.41 13.41
CA LYS A 44 0.13 -17.09 14.01
C LYS A 44 -0.41 -16.01 13.08
N LEU A 45 -0.19 -16.14 11.77
CA LEU A 45 -0.80 -15.25 10.76
C LEU A 45 -2.34 -15.33 10.78
N LYS A 46 -2.91 -16.52 10.92
CA LYS A 46 -4.37 -16.70 11.03
C LYS A 46 -4.94 -15.98 12.24
N LYS A 47 -4.30 -16.10 13.41
CA LYS A 47 -4.70 -15.39 14.63
C LYS A 47 -4.63 -13.87 14.45
N LEU A 48 -3.52 -13.36 13.95
CA LEU A 48 -3.33 -11.93 13.66
C LEU A 48 -4.40 -11.39 12.71
N TYR A 49 -4.77 -12.18 11.69
CA TYR A 49 -5.83 -11.79 10.75
C TYR A 49 -7.22 -11.77 11.41
N SER A 50 -7.54 -12.75 12.25
CA SER A 50 -8.82 -12.82 12.97
C SER A 50 -8.98 -11.73 14.03
N GLU A 51 -7.88 -11.33 14.69
CA GLU A 51 -7.86 -10.28 15.71
C GLU A 51 -7.79 -8.87 15.11
N ARG A 52 -7.57 -8.75 13.80
CA ARG A 52 -7.53 -7.46 13.12
C ARG A 52 -8.86 -6.74 13.29
N LYS A 53 -8.80 -5.52 13.82
CA LYS A 53 -9.95 -4.61 13.86
C LYS A 53 -10.34 -4.24 12.42
N ILE A 54 -11.39 -4.86 11.91
CA ILE A 54 -12.01 -4.48 10.64
C ILE A 54 -12.82 -3.23 10.92
N GLU A 55 -12.42 -2.10 10.34
CA GLU A 55 -13.29 -0.92 10.29
C GLU A 55 -14.41 -1.22 9.31
N THR A 56 -15.63 -1.33 9.84
CA THR A 56 -16.88 -1.48 9.08
C THR A 56 -17.31 -0.16 8.47
#